data_AF-A0A3C1G903-F1
#
_entry.id   AF-A0A3C1G903-F1
#
_cell.length_a   1.000
_cell.length_b   1.000
_cell.length_c   1.000
_cell.angle_alpha   90.00
_cell.angle_beta   90.00
_cell.angle_gamma   90.00
#
_symmetry.space_group_name_H-M   'P 1'
#
loop_
_entity.id
_entity.type
_entity.pdbx_description
1 polymer ?
#
loop_
_entity_poly.entity_id
_entity_poly.type
_entity_poly.pdbx_seq_one_letter_code
_entity_poly.pdbx_strand_id
1 'polypeptide(L)' 'MWTVPILDWLSDKLPLEVTTDQVLGQACGMKLHELDNRDQQRVAAILRRLGWEPGKSRRHGPKPINVWRRPGEVPSGE' A
#
# COMPACT_ATOMS: atom_id res chain seq x y z
N MET A 1 3.55 -16.45 -2.65
CA MET A 1 4.20 -15.57 -1.65
C MET A 1 4.16 -14.15 -2.20
N TRP A 2 3.24 -13.29 -1.74
CA TRP A 2 3.02 -11.96 -2.36
C TRP A 2 4.11 -10.92 -2.04
N THR A 3 4.98 -11.22 -1.07
CA THR A 3 6.05 -10.30 -0.67
C THR A 3 7.00 -9.96 -1.82
N VAL A 4 7.36 -10.95 -2.66
CA VAL A 4 8.31 -10.75 -3.78
C VAL A 4 7.75 -9.80 -4.85
N PRO A 5 6.56 -10.04 -5.44
CA PRO A 5 6.03 -9.12 -6.45
C PRO A 5 5.72 -7.73 -5.90
N ILE A 6 5.31 -7.62 -4.63
CA ILE A 6 5.10 -6.32 -3.97
C ILE A 6 6.44 -5.58 -3.82
N LEU A 7 7.49 -6.26 -3.37
CA LEU A 7 8.80 -5.65 -3.21
C LEU A 7 9.38 -5.21 -4.57
N ASP A 8 9.31 -6.07 -5.58
CA ASP A 8 9.77 -5.78 -6.94
C ASP A 8 9.07 -4.53 -7.50
N TRP A 9 7.74 -4.47 -7.41
CA TRP A 9 6.96 -3.32 -7.87
C TRP A 9 7.28 -2.03 -7.09
N LEU A 10 7.43 -2.11 -5.76
CA LEU A 10 7.80 -0.95 -4.93
C LEU A 10 9.23 -0.47 -5.25
N SER A 11 10.15 -1.38 -5.55
CA SER A 11 11.52 -1.06 -5.94
C SER A 11 11.63 -0.49 -7.35
N ASP A 12 10.80 -0.94 -8.29
CA ASP A 12 10.73 -0.41 -9.66
C ASP A 12 10.11 1.00 -9.70
N LYS A 13 8.97 1.19 -9.04
CA LYS A 13 8.21 2.44 -9.09
C LYS A 13 8.69 3.50 -8.11
N LEU A 14 9.36 3.09 -7.02
CA LEU A 14 9.78 3.96 -5.91
C LEU A 14 8.72 5.00 -5.48
N PRO A 15 7.45 4.60 -5.26
CA PRO A 15 6.41 5.55 -4.90
C PRO A 15 6.66 6.13 -3.50
N LEU A 16 6.23 7.38 -3.29
CA LEU A 16 6.24 8.02 -1.97
C LEU A 16 5.04 7.55 -1.13
N GLU A 17 3.89 7.41 -1.78
CA GLU A 17 2.64 6.93 -1.19
C GLU A 17 1.99 5.88 -2.09
N VAL A 18 1.43 4.82 -1.50
CA VAL A 18 0.68 3.78 -2.20
C VAL A 18 -0.62 3.46 -1.49
N THR A 19 -1.61 2.97 -2.21
CA THR A 19 -2.83 2.42 -1.61
C THR A 19 -2.79 0.89 -1.62
N THR A 20 -3.51 0.27 -0.69
CA THR A 20 -3.69 -1.20 -0.70
C THR A 20 -4.23 -1.70 -2.05
N ASP A 21 -5.12 -0.92 -2.66
CA ASP A 21 -5.71 -1.18 -3.97
C ASP A 21 -4.68 -1.16 -5.11
N GLN A 22 -3.80 -0.15 -5.14
CA GLN A 22 -2.71 -0.08 -6.12
C GLN A 22 -1.73 -1.23 -5.96
N VAL A 23 -1.38 -1.59 -4.73
CA VAL A 23 -0.49 -2.73 -4.47
C VAL A 23 -1.14 -4.03 -4.95
N LEU A 24 -2.41 -4.27 -4.64
CA LEU A 24 -3.11 -5.48 -5.06
C LEU A 24 -3.33 -5.52 -6.58
N GLY A 25 -3.72 -4.40 -7.18
CA GLY A 25 -4.02 -4.32 -8.61
C GLY A 25 -2.76 -4.32 -9.49
N GLN A 26 -1.78 -3.50 -9.15
CA GLN A 26 -0.59 -3.31 -9.98
C GLN A 26 0.54 -4.29 -9.64
N ALA A 27 0.77 -4.60 -8.36
CA ALA A 27 1.84 -5.51 -7.97
C ALA A 27 1.38 -6.99 -8.02
N CYS A 28 0.15 -7.28 -7.59
CA CYS A 28 -0.38 -8.64 -7.56
C CYS A 28 -1.30 -9.00 -8.73
N GLY A 29 -1.65 -8.05 -9.61
CA GLY A 29 -2.52 -8.30 -10.77
C GLY A 29 -3.98 -8.61 -10.41
N MET A 30 -4.44 -8.26 -9.20
CA MET A 30 -5.78 -8.57 -8.73
C MET A 30 -6.82 -7.57 -9.22
N LYS A 31 -8.04 -8.05 -9.51
CA LYS A 31 -9.14 -7.16 -9.83
C LYS A 31 -9.78 -6.61 -8.56
N LEU A 32 -10.13 -5.33 -8.57
CA LEU A 32 -10.62 -4.63 -7.38
C LEU A 32 -11.91 -5.22 -6.80
N HIS A 33 -12.75 -5.85 -7.63
CA HIS A 33 -13.98 -6.52 -7.20
C HIS A 33 -13.75 -7.91 -6.58
N GLU A 34 -12.53 -8.45 -6.66
CA GLU A 34 -12.14 -9.72 -6.06
C GLU A 34 -11.38 -9.51 -4.74
N LEU A 35 -11.25 -8.26 -4.27
CA LEU A 35 -10.50 -7.93 -3.08
C LEU A 35 -11.35 -8.11 -1.82
N ASP A 36 -10.99 -9.11 -1.02
CA ASP A 36 -11.60 -9.34 0.28
C ASP A 36 -10.81 -8.63 1.40
N ASN A 37 -11.46 -8.46 2.55
CA ASN A 37 -10.83 -7.86 3.73
C ASN A 37 -9.56 -8.63 4.17
N ARG A 38 -9.50 -9.95 3.91
CA ARG A 38 -8.31 -10.77 4.18
C ARG A 38 -7.11 -10.35 3.34
N ASP A 39 -7.31 -9.99 2.07
CA ASP A 39 -6.24 -9.58 1.17
C ASP A 39 -5.70 -8.22 1.57
N GLN A 40 -6.59 -7.32 1.99
CA GLN A 40 -6.21 -6.02 2.54
C GLN A 40 -5.36 -6.16 3.82
N GLN A 41 -5.76 -7.04 4.74
CA GLN A 41 -4.99 -7.32 5.96
C GLN A 41 -3.63 -7.94 5.64
N ARG A 42 -3.56 -8.81 4.62
CA ARG A 42 -2.32 -9.45 4.20
C ARG A 42 -1.33 -8.45 3.63
N VAL A 43 -1.79 -7.55 2.75
CA VAL A 43 -0.94 -6.48 2.20
C VAL A 43 -0.51 -5.51 3.29
N ALA A 44 -1.41 -5.14 4.20
CA ALA A 44 -1.07 -4.32 5.35
C ALA A 44 0.06 -4.95 6.20
N ALA A 45 0.01 -6.26 6.44
CA ALA A 45 1.05 -6.97 7.16
C ALA A 45 2.39 -7.00 6.39
N ILE A 46 2.35 -7.15 5.06
CA ILE A 46 3.56 -7.11 4.22
C ILE A 46 4.18 -5.71 4.24
N LEU A 47 3.39 -4.67 4.01
CA LEU A 47 3.85 -3.29 3.99
C LEU A 47 4.46 -2.88 5.33
N ARG A 48 3.83 -3.23 6.46
CA ARG A 48 4.42 -3.02 7.79
C ARG A 48 5.78 -3.71 7.97
N ARG A 49 5.93 -4.94 7.48
CA ARG A 49 7.22 -5.66 7.55
C ARG A 49 8.30 -5.01 6.69
N LEU A 50 7.90 -4.33 5.62
CA LEU A 50 8.79 -3.54 4.76
C LEU A 50 9.07 -2.13 5.32
N GLY A 51 8.56 -1.81 6.52
CA GLY A 51 8.75 -0.50 7.16
C GLY A 51 7.79 0.58 6.69
N TRP A 52 6.80 0.25 5.85
CA TRP A 52 5.81 1.24 5.41
C TRP A 52 4.84 1.58 6.52
N GLU A 53 4.53 2.87 6.62
CA GLU A 53 3.68 3.41 7.69
C GLU A 53 2.28 3.70 7.18
N PRO A 54 1.22 3.35 7.93
CA PRO A 54 -0.14 3.65 7.54
C PRO A 54 -0.40 5.16 7.64
N GLY A 55 -0.65 5.79 6.50
CA GLY A 55 -1.14 7.16 6.40
C GLY A 55 -2.66 7.20 6.43
N LYS A 56 -3.24 8.10 7.23
CA LYS A 56 -4.64 8.50 7.08
C LYS A 56 -4.73 9.57 6.00
N SER A 57 -4.83 9.18 4.74
CA SER A 57 -5.05 10.16 3.67
C SER A 57 -6.55 10.30 3.38
N ARG A 58 -7.06 11.49 3.61
CA ARG A 58 -8.42 11.93 3.32
C ARG A 58 -8.39 12.69 2.00
N ARG A 59 -8.64 12.04 0.86
CA ARG A 59 -9.02 12.79 -0.35
C ARG A 59 -10.09 12.08 -1.20
N HIS A 60 -11.16 12.85 -1.42
CA HIS A 60 -12.18 12.77 -2.47
C HIS A 60 -12.89 11.42 -2.67
N GLY A 61 -13.62 10.97 -1.65
CA GLY A 61 -14.61 9.92 -1.81
C GLY A 61 -15.40 9.67 -0.52
N PRO A 62 -16.58 9.04 -0.59
CA PRO A 62 -17.37 8.70 0.59
C PRO A 62 -16.74 7.59 1.45
N LYS A 63 -15.70 6.90 0.95
CA LYS A 63 -15.02 5.80 1.66
C LYS A 63 -13.57 6.16 1.99
N PRO A 64 -13.12 5.88 3.23
CA PRO A 64 -11.72 6.03 3.60
C PRO A 64 -10.86 5.05 2.80
N ILE A 65 -9.72 5.53 2.29
CA ILE A 65 -8.73 4.72 1.60
C ILE A 65 -7.53 4.57 2.51
N ASN A 66 -7.04 3.34 2.67
CA ASN A 66 -5.80 3.06 3.39
C ASN A 66 -4.61 3.44 2.50
N VAL A 67 -3.90 4.49 2.89
CA VAL A 67 -2.66 4.94 2.24
C VAL A 67 -1.48 4.46 3.08
N TRP A 68 -0.39 4.13 2.42
CA TRP A 68 0.86 3.68 3.00
C TRP A 68 1.98 4.58 2.53
N ARG A 69 2.84 4.99 3.45
CA ARG A 69 3.97 5.88 3.21
C ARG A 69 5.27 5.13 3.33
N ARG A 70 6.23 5.50 2.50
CA ARG A 70 7.54 4.87 2.46
C ARG A 70 8.30 5.10 3.77
N PRO A 71 9.01 4.09 4.31
CA PRO A 71 9.89 4.27 5.47
C PRO A 71 10.93 5.36 5.21
N GLY A 72 11.10 6.27 6.16
CA GLY A 72 12.08 7.35 6.09
C GLY A 72 11.57 8.64 5.45
N GLU A 73 10.37 8.64 4.86
CA GLU A 73 9.58 9.86 4.65
C GLU A 73 8.87 10.24 5.95
N VAL A 74 9.68 10.60 6.94
CA VAL A 74 9.19 11.40 8.06
C VAL A 74 8.72 12.72 7.46
N PRO A 75 7.51 13.23 7.74
CA PRO A 75 7.22 14.62 7.41
C PRO A 75 8.31 15.46 8.08
N SER A 76 9.18 16.07 7.29
CA SER A 76 9.99 17.18 7.75
C SER A 76 9.01 18.32 8.03
N GLY A 77 8.44 18.30 9.21
CA GLY A 77 7.59 19.35 9.76
C GLY A 77 7.45 19.04 11.25
N GLU A 78 7.73 19.96 12.16
CA GLU A 78 8.12 21.37 12.13
C GLU A 78 8.78 21.65 13.49
#